data_AF-A0A6C0CAM7-F1
#
_entry.id   AF-A0A6C0CAM7-F1
#
_cell.length_a   1.000
_cell.length_b   1.000
_cell.length_c   1.000
_cell.angle_alpha   90.00
_cell.angle_beta   90.00
_cell.angle_gamma   90.00
#
_symmetry.space_group_name_H-M   'P 1'
#
loop_
_entity.id
_entity.type
_entity.pdbx_description
1 polymer ?
#
loop_
_entity_poly.entity_id
_entity_poly.type
_entity_poly.pdbx_seq_one_letter_code
_entity_poly.pdbx_strand_id
1 'polypeptide(L)'
;MEQVLFGDVLEIIGQHLFPINLHNLSLTCQKSIKIITRDVIKKNTIGVMKRVLQDHFGDNYDKFMETMKKTNGIIIGYFIQQCLLEEKCTVVNTYTKNDKEIFDFMVEKGYVGIKGTNIRYDNKCQQISIPSVTFKINPMFSVRVYTTEISVESVVHEYTEYNSSKNMYSFVSNELYVDRMTEIFAKVTNVSRFPRLHVDFRHAYKQGFRFYRSDSVKRLMSNDDILHSFFNVLKVNEREPVKFYGEEKFLIHKNVMYRWTTGKPFCEIMATSFYDKRNDPNANIYIQTCAFPEECNVTLLCPNKIHYHARYIKGNDWGLVRQEDDGIDRNVILLAIGEY
;
A
#
# COMPACT_ATOMS: atom_id res chain seq x y z
N MET A 1 27.17 -37.98 29.79
CA MET A 1 27.18 -37.23 28.52
C MET A 1 25.74 -36.86 28.23
N GLU A 2 25.34 -35.60 28.40
CA GLU A 2 23.98 -35.18 28.04
C GLU A 2 23.83 -35.24 26.51
N GLN A 3 22.85 -36.01 26.04
CA GLN A 3 22.48 -36.00 24.62
C GLN A 3 21.63 -34.76 24.37
N VAL A 4 22.22 -33.76 23.73
CA VAL A 4 21.47 -32.62 23.20
C VAL A 4 20.80 -33.06 21.90
N LEU A 5 19.47 -33.11 21.88
CA LEU A 5 18.74 -33.44 20.65
C LEU A 5 18.65 -32.20 19.77
N PHE A 6 18.70 -32.39 18.46
CA PHE A 6 18.58 -31.29 17.49
C PHE A 6 17.28 -30.48 17.66
N GLY A 7 16.22 -31.11 18.19
CA GLY A 7 14.97 -30.43 18.55
C GLY A 7 15.16 -29.38 19.65
N ASP A 8 15.94 -29.69 20.69
CA ASP A 8 16.19 -28.81 21.83
C ASP A 8 16.94 -27.54 21.39
N VAL A 9 17.89 -27.70 20.48
CA VAL A 9 18.65 -26.58 19.89
C VAL A 9 17.75 -25.70 19.01
N LEU A 10 16.83 -26.31 18.25
CA LEU A 10 15.86 -25.58 17.42
C LEU A 10 14.87 -24.76 18.26
N GLU A 11 14.44 -25.27 19.41
CA GLU A 11 13.55 -24.54 20.32
C GLU A 11 14.24 -23.30 20.93
N ILE A 12 15.54 -23.40 21.21
CA ILE A 12 16.33 -22.29 21.74
C ILE A 12 16.63 -21.27 20.62
N ILE A 13 17.23 -21.71 19.51
CA ILE A 13 17.60 -20.83 18.39
C ILE A 13 16.35 -20.16 17.79
N GLY A 14 15.23 -20.90 17.71
CA GLY A 14 13.99 -20.40 17.14
C GLY A 14 13.42 -19.18 17.87
N GLN A 15 13.71 -19.00 19.16
CA GLN A 15 13.28 -17.82 19.92
C GLN A 15 14.05 -16.55 19.52
N HIS A 16 15.23 -16.71 18.91
CA HIS A 16 16.10 -15.60 18.51
C HIS A 16 16.01 -15.28 17.01
N LEU A 17 15.40 -16.15 16.20
CA LEU A 17 15.19 -15.91 14.78
C LEU A 17 14.00 -14.98 14.54
N PHE A 18 14.07 -14.16 13.48
CA PHE A 18 12.91 -13.43 12.99
C PHE A 18 11.84 -14.37 12.41
N PRO A 19 10.55 -13.96 12.36
CA PRO A 19 9.46 -14.81 11.88
C PRO A 19 9.66 -15.33 10.45
N ILE A 20 10.22 -14.52 9.54
CA ILE A 20 10.54 -14.95 8.18
C ILE A 20 11.61 -16.06 8.15
N ASN A 21 12.62 -15.98 9.01
CA ASN A 21 13.68 -16.98 9.09
C ASN A 21 13.15 -18.28 9.71
N LEU A 22 12.27 -18.19 10.70
CA LEU A 22 11.51 -19.34 11.21
C LEU A 22 10.66 -20.00 10.13
N HIS A 23 9.94 -19.20 9.35
CA HIS A 23 9.14 -19.72 8.25
C HIS A 23 10.00 -20.45 7.22
N ASN A 24 11.09 -19.83 6.77
CA ASN A 24 12.03 -20.45 5.82
C ASN A 24 12.62 -21.74 6.38
N LEU A 25 12.99 -21.76 7.67
CA LEU A 25 13.49 -22.95 8.33
C LEU A 25 12.43 -24.06 8.41
N SER A 26 11.16 -23.72 8.64
CA SER A 26 10.06 -24.70 8.63
C SER A 26 9.90 -25.41 7.28
N LEU A 27 10.30 -24.76 6.18
CA LEU A 27 10.22 -25.32 4.82
C LEU A 27 11.40 -26.24 4.47
N THR A 28 12.46 -26.29 5.26
CA THR A 28 13.68 -27.07 4.95
C THR A 28 13.50 -28.58 5.10
N CYS A 29 12.72 -29.05 6.09
CA CYS A 29 12.48 -30.47 6.28
C CYS A 29 11.23 -30.76 7.13
N GLN A 30 10.75 -32.01 7.07
CA GLN A 30 9.57 -32.48 7.82
C GLN A 30 9.73 -32.45 9.34
N LYS A 31 10.95 -32.42 9.88
CA LYS A 31 11.15 -32.26 11.32
C LYS A 31 10.97 -30.80 11.74
N SER A 32 11.54 -29.86 11.00
CA SER A 32 11.40 -28.42 11.24
C SER A 32 9.95 -27.96 11.18
N ILE A 33 9.16 -28.45 10.22
CA ILE A 33 7.74 -28.08 10.11
C ILE A 33 6.88 -28.53 11.30
N LYS A 34 7.27 -29.64 11.97
CA LYS A 34 6.57 -30.14 13.17
C LYS A 34 6.86 -29.30 14.40
N ILE A 35 8.07 -28.73 14.49
CA ILE A 35 8.52 -27.91 15.62
C ILE A 35 8.08 -26.44 15.42
N ILE A 36 8.31 -25.90 14.23
CA ILE A 36 8.04 -24.50 13.89
C ILE A 36 6.62 -24.40 13.33
N THR A 37 5.65 -24.46 14.23
CA THR A 37 4.24 -24.29 13.88
C THR A 37 3.89 -22.83 13.60
N ARG A 38 2.69 -22.58 13.04
CA ARG A 38 2.17 -21.20 12.88
C ARG A 38 2.11 -20.44 14.20
N ASP A 39 1.82 -21.12 15.30
CA ASP A 39 1.73 -20.48 16.62
C ASP A 39 3.10 -20.07 17.16
N VAL A 40 4.14 -20.86 16.87
CA VAL A 40 5.53 -20.47 17.17
C VAL A 40 5.90 -19.21 16.40
N ILE A 41 5.58 -19.14 15.11
CA ILE A 41 5.81 -17.94 14.28
C ILE A 41 5.06 -16.74 14.87
N LYS A 42 3.77 -16.89 15.21
CA LYS A 42 2.96 -15.81 15.81
C LYS A 42 3.55 -15.32 17.13
N LYS A 43 3.94 -16.24 18.03
CA LYS A 43 4.56 -15.89 19.32
C LYS A 43 5.86 -15.12 19.11
N ASN A 44 6.67 -15.54 18.15
CA ASN A 44 7.90 -14.83 17.78
C ASN A 44 7.59 -13.43 17.22
N THR A 45 6.58 -13.29 16.34
CA THR A 45 6.11 -12.00 15.83
C THR A 45 5.68 -11.05 16.94
N ILE A 46 4.93 -11.53 17.93
CA ILE A 46 4.56 -10.73 19.11
C ILE A 46 5.82 -10.27 19.86
N GLY A 47 6.83 -11.13 19.99
CA GLY A 47 8.13 -10.78 20.57
C GLY A 47 8.83 -9.66 19.79
N VAL A 48 8.88 -9.74 18.46
CA VAL A 48 9.42 -8.68 17.59
C VAL A 48 8.64 -7.38 17.77
N MET A 49 7.31 -7.42 17.75
CA MET A 49 6.47 -6.23 17.94
C MET A 49 6.76 -5.55 19.28
N LYS A 50 6.88 -6.33 20.36
CA LYS A 50 7.21 -5.81 21.70
C LYS A 50 8.58 -5.13 21.72
N ARG A 51 9.61 -5.75 21.12
CA ARG A 51 10.95 -5.15 21.00
C ARG A 51 10.91 -3.82 20.24
N VAL A 52 10.29 -3.80 19.05
CA VAL A 52 10.17 -2.58 18.22
C VAL A 52 9.43 -1.46 18.96
N LEU A 53 8.33 -1.79 19.65
CA LEU A 53 7.60 -0.82 20.46
C LEU A 53 8.45 -0.32 21.63
N GLN A 54 9.15 -1.20 22.33
CA GLN A 54 10.03 -0.84 23.43
C GLN A 54 11.18 0.07 22.98
N ASP A 55 11.82 -0.23 21.84
CA ASP A 55 12.90 0.58 21.28
C ASP A 55 12.44 2.01 20.94
N HIS A 56 11.18 2.18 20.51
CA HIS A 56 10.64 3.49 20.15
C HIS A 56 10.01 4.27 21.30
N PHE A 57 9.38 3.59 22.25
CA PHE A 57 8.77 4.23 23.42
C PHE A 57 9.74 4.41 24.59
N GLY A 58 10.85 3.65 24.64
CA GLY A 58 11.81 3.68 25.73
C GLY A 58 11.12 3.47 27.08
N ASP A 59 11.39 4.38 28.02
CA ASP A 59 10.83 4.35 29.38
C ASP A 59 9.29 4.44 29.43
N ASN A 60 8.65 4.91 28.36
CA ASN A 60 7.19 4.99 28.29
C ASN A 60 6.52 3.69 27.80
N TYR A 61 7.29 2.66 27.44
CA TYR A 61 6.77 1.43 26.85
C TYR A 61 5.79 0.70 27.77
N ASP A 62 6.15 0.48 29.04
CA ASP A 62 5.30 -0.28 29.96
C ASP A 62 3.96 0.43 30.18
N LYS A 63 3.99 1.77 30.28
CA LYS A 63 2.77 2.56 30.42
C LYS A 63 1.92 2.55 29.15
N PHE A 64 2.55 2.61 27.98
CA PHE A 64 1.84 2.42 26.71
C PHE A 64 1.12 1.06 26.65
N MET A 65 1.81 -0.03 27.02
CA MET A 65 1.23 -1.37 27.05
C MET A 65 0.05 -1.48 28.02
N GLU A 66 0.16 -0.89 29.20
CA GLU A 66 -0.92 -0.82 30.20
C GLU A 66 -2.13 -0.05 29.66
N THR A 67 -1.91 1.13 29.08
CA THR A 67 -2.97 1.96 28.49
C THR A 67 -3.67 1.23 27.34
N MET A 68 -2.91 0.57 26.47
CA MET A 68 -3.49 -0.21 25.37
C MET A 68 -4.31 -1.41 25.87
N LYS A 69 -3.90 -2.09 26.94
CA LYS A 69 -4.73 -3.14 27.54
C LYS A 69 -6.02 -2.58 28.15
N LYS A 70 -5.90 -1.49 28.92
CA LYS A 70 -7.05 -0.87 29.61
C LYS A 70 -8.11 -0.35 28.65
N THR A 71 -7.69 0.13 27.49
CA THR A 71 -8.57 0.66 26.44
C THR A 71 -9.08 -0.39 25.45
N ASN A 72 -8.77 -1.68 25.69
CA ASN A 72 -9.02 -2.77 24.75
C ASN A 72 -8.47 -2.46 23.34
N GLY A 73 -7.26 -1.92 23.33
CA GLY A 73 -6.55 -1.53 22.13
C GLY A 73 -6.17 -2.73 21.26
N ILE A 74 -6.09 -2.49 19.96
CA ILE A 74 -5.76 -3.48 18.94
C ILE A 74 -4.78 -2.85 17.96
N ILE A 75 -3.69 -3.54 17.62
CA ILE A 75 -2.85 -3.17 16.48
C ILE A 75 -3.43 -3.81 15.23
N ILE A 76 -3.52 -3.05 14.14
CA ILE A 76 -3.96 -3.55 12.85
C ILE A 76 -2.98 -3.20 11.73
N GLY A 77 -3.05 -3.96 10.64
CA GLY A 77 -2.45 -3.53 9.39
C GLY A 77 -0.96 -3.87 9.22
N TYR A 78 -0.29 -2.96 8.53
CA TYR A 78 1.04 -3.15 7.94
C TYR A 78 2.17 -3.37 8.94
N PHE A 79 2.05 -2.80 10.15
CA PHE A 79 3.08 -2.96 11.18
C PHE A 79 3.35 -4.44 11.51
N ILE A 80 2.28 -5.26 11.56
CA ILE A 80 2.40 -6.70 11.82
C ILE A 80 3.10 -7.39 10.65
N GLN A 81 2.77 -7.01 9.41
CA GLN A 81 3.45 -7.50 8.21
C GLN A 81 4.95 -7.17 8.24
N GLN A 82 5.32 -5.93 8.60
CA GLN A 82 6.71 -5.50 8.72
C GLN A 82 7.46 -6.32 9.78
N CYS A 83 6.83 -6.57 10.93
CA CYS A 83 7.39 -7.44 11.97
C CYS A 83 7.59 -8.89 11.51
N LEU A 84 6.68 -9.41 10.68
CA LEU A 84 6.82 -10.75 10.08
C LEU A 84 8.02 -10.82 9.13
N LEU A 85 8.23 -9.77 8.33
CA LEU A 85 9.20 -9.73 7.24
C LEU A 85 10.56 -9.12 7.60
N GLU A 86 10.78 -8.74 8.87
CA GLU A 86 11.98 -8.04 9.31
C GLU A 86 12.19 -6.70 8.57
N GLU A 87 11.10 -5.98 8.35
CA GLU A 87 11.13 -4.69 7.66
C GLU A 87 11.07 -3.53 8.64
N LYS A 88 11.59 -2.37 8.19
CA LYS A 88 11.58 -1.15 8.98
C LYS A 88 10.13 -0.74 9.31
N CYS A 89 9.84 -0.67 10.61
CA CYS A 89 8.56 -0.22 11.12
C CYS A 89 8.58 1.30 11.33
N THR A 90 7.64 2.02 10.72
CA THR A 90 7.56 3.50 10.82
C THR A 90 6.24 3.99 11.36
N VAL A 91 5.16 3.22 11.21
CA VAL A 91 3.83 3.60 11.69
C VAL A 91 3.13 2.37 12.24
N VAL A 92 2.58 2.51 13.45
CA VAL A 92 1.64 1.54 14.01
C VAL A 92 0.23 2.10 13.90
N ASN A 93 -0.67 1.37 13.26
CA ASN A 93 -2.08 1.68 13.29
C ASN A 93 -2.72 0.93 14.46
N THR A 94 -3.40 1.68 15.32
CA THR A 94 -4.08 1.17 16.51
C THR A 94 -5.55 1.52 16.44
N TYR A 95 -6.36 0.65 17.02
CA TYR A 95 -7.79 0.79 17.17
C TYR A 95 -8.12 0.71 18.66
N THR A 96 -8.98 1.60 19.17
CA THR A 96 -9.43 1.57 20.56
C THR A 96 -10.91 1.96 20.65
N LYS A 97 -11.63 1.41 21.63
CA LYS A 97 -13.00 1.82 21.96
C LYS A 97 -13.06 3.03 22.89
N ASN A 98 -11.97 3.28 23.64
CA ASN A 98 -11.83 4.41 24.53
C ASN A 98 -10.54 5.15 24.16
N ASP A 99 -10.69 6.18 23.32
CA ASP A 99 -9.61 6.98 22.78
C ASP A 99 -9.09 8.02 23.78
N LYS A 100 -9.93 8.48 24.71
CA LYS A 100 -9.56 9.48 25.71
C LYS A 100 -8.32 9.06 26.52
N GLU A 101 -8.30 7.85 27.07
CA GLU A 101 -7.17 7.44 27.92
C GLU A 101 -5.85 7.31 27.17
N ILE A 102 -5.89 6.85 25.92
CA ILE A 102 -4.68 6.79 25.09
C ILE A 102 -4.25 8.20 24.67
N PHE A 103 -5.18 9.12 24.43
CA PHE A 103 -4.86 10.51 24.13
C PHE A 103 -4.26 11.23 25.33
N ASP A 104 -4.86 11.06 26.52
CA ASP A 104 -4.35 11.63 27.76
C ASP A 104 -2.91 11.13 28.02
N PHE A 105 -2.66 9.83 27.86
CA PHE A 105 -1.31 9.28 27.93
C PHE A 105 -0.36 9.91 26.92
N MET A 106 -0.76 9.98 25.64
CA MET A 106 0.12 10.49 24.58
C MET A 106 0.48 11.97 24.81
N VAL A 107 -0.49 12.78 25.24
CA VAL A 107 -0.31 14.20 25.54
C VAL A 107 0.53 14.40 26.80
N GLU A 108 0.28 13.63 27.86
CA GLU A 108 1.07 13.68 29.11
C GLU A 108 2.55 13.43 28.84
N LYS A 109 2.87 12.50 27.93
CA LYS A 109 4.25 12.19 27.53
C LYS A 109 4.83 13.15 26.50
N GLY A 110 4.10 14.20 26.12
CA GLY A 110 4.56 15.25 25.21
C GLY A 110 4.55 14.84 23.73
N TYR A 111 3.87 13.75 23.35
CA TYR A 111 3.76 13.36 21.95
C TYR A 111 2.75 14.24 21.21
N VAL A 112 3.18 14.86 20.12
CA VAL A 112 2.33 15.76 19.32
C VAL A 112 1.41 14.94 18.43
N GLY A 113 0.10 15.13 18.59
CA GLY A 113 -0.95 14.50 17.79
C GLY A 113 -1.41 15.38 16.64
N ILE A 114 -1.52 14.80 15.44
CA ILE A 114 -2.09 15.45 14.25
C ILE A 114 -3.40 14.73 13.90
N LYS A 115 -4.50 15.48 13.88
CA LYS A 115 -5.80 14.97 13.43
C LYS A 115 -5.77 14.73 11.92
N GLY A 116 -6.40 13.64 11.49
CA GLY A 116 -6.57 13.34 10.08
C GLY A 116 -7.68 12.33 9.86
N THR A 117 -8.07 12.15 8.61
CA THR A 117 -9.10 11.21 8.21
C THR A 117 -8.49 10.19 7.26
N ASN A 118 -8.67 8.91 7.55
CA ASN A 118 -8.26 7.83 6.65
C ASN A 118 -9.46 7.38 5.84
N ILE A 119 -9.37 7.55 4.52
CA ILE A 119 -10.37 7.05 3.60
C ILE A 119 -10.03 5.58 3.31
N ARG A 120 -11.02 4.71 3.42
CA ARG A 120 -10.91 3.29 3.10
C ARG A 120 -12.06 2.89 2.19
N TYR A 121 -11.88 1.80 1.47
CA TYR A 121 -12.90 1.29 0.57
C TYR A 121 -13.07 -0.22 0.71
N ASP A 122 -14.31 -0.68 0.54
CA ASP A 122 -14.62 -2.11 0.53
C ASP A 122 -14.38 -2.75 -0.85
N ASN A 123 -14.68 -4.04 -1.00
CA ASN A 123 -14.55 -4.75 -2.28
C ASN A 123 -15.59 -4.35 -3.35
N LYS A 124 -16.60 -3.55 -2.99
CA LYS A 124 -17.67 -3.01 -3.86
C LYS A 124 -17.47 -1.54 -4.20
N CYS A 125 -16.33 -0.95 -3.85
CA CYS A 125 -16.07 0.47 -4.03
C CYS A 125 -16.89 1.44 -3.18
N GLN A 126 -17.44 0.95 -2.06
CA GLN A 126 -18.06 1.79 -1.05
C GLN A 126 -16.99 2.39 -0.16
N GLN A 127 -17.05 3.71 0.01
CA GLN A 127 -16.09 4.48 0.78
C GLN A 127 -16.54 4.62 2.23
N ILE A 128 -15.59 4.50 3.16
CA ILE A 128 -15.75 4.97 4.54
C ILE A 128 -14.65 5.97 4.90
N SER A 129 -14.96 6.84 5.84
CA SER A 129 -14.01 7.80 6.42
C SER A 129 -13.79 7.44 7.88
N ILE A 130 -12.55 7.12 8.24
CA ILE A 130 -12.15 6.75 9.60
C ILE A 130 -11.37 7.92 10.20
N PRO A 131 -11.93 8.67 11.16
CA PRO A 131 -11.20 9.69 11.89
C PRO A 131 -10.02 9.07 12.65
N SER A 132 -8.93 9.82 12.76
CA SER A 132 -7.71 9.34 13.39
C SER A 132 -6.89 10.49 13.97
N VAL A 133 -6.06 10.15 14.96
CA VAL A 133 -4.99 11.03 15.45
C VAL A 133 -3.68 10.29 15.29
N THR A 134 -2.72 10.91 14.59
CA THR A 134 -1.36 10.37 14.45
C THR A 134 -0.44 11.10 15.41
N PHE A 135 0.06 10.38 16.41
CA PHE A 135 1.06 10.85 17.37
C PHE A 135 2.46 10.53 16.87
N LYS A 136 3.32 11.54 16.83
CA LYS A 136 4.73 11.36 16.52
C LYS A 136 5.48 11.01 17.81
N ILE A 137 5.94 9.77 17.92
CA ILE A 137 6.69 9.29 19.09
C ILE A 137 8.13 9.77 19.00
N ASN A 138 8.72 9.68 17.81
CA ASN A 138 10.04 10.20 17.48
C ASN A 138 10.10 10.53 15.96
N PRO A 139 11.21 11.08 15.42
CA PRO A 139 11.33 11.42 14.00
C PRO A 139 11.06 10.27 13.02
N MET A 140 11.23 9.02 13.45
CA MET A 140 11.19 7.83 12.61
C MET A 140 9.96 6.95 12.84
N PHE A 141 9.17 7.24 13.89
CA PHE A 141 8.09 6.37 14.33
C PHE A 141 6.88 7.16 14.83
N SER A 142 5.70 6.72 14.35
CA SER A 142 4.41 7.30 14.72
C SER A 142 3.40 6.23 15.12
N VAL A 143 2.49 6.59 16.02
CA VAL A 143 1.32 5.78 16.36
C VAL A 143 0.07 6.50 15.88
N ARG A 144 -0.67 5.85 15.00
CA ARG A 144 -1.98 6.31 14.56
C ARG A 144 -3.05 5.62 15.37
N VAL A 145 -3.94 6.39 15.97
CA VAL A 145 -5.08 5.89 16.73
C VAL A 145 -6.33 6.19 15.92
N TYR A 146 -7.06 5.14 15.54
CA TYR A 146 -8.36 5.25 14.89
C TYR A 146 -9.45 5.48 15.93
N THR A 147 -10.29 6.49 15.68
CA THR A 147 -11.42 6.89 16.52
C THR A 147 -12.68 6.73 15.70
N THR A 148 -13.22 5.51 15.67
CA THR A 148 -14.44 5.20 14.93
C THR A 148 -15.31 4.24 15.71
N GLU A 149 -16.59 4.20 15.38
CA GLU A 149 -17.56 3.24 15.92
C GLU A 149 -17.63 1.97 15.06
N ILE A 150 -17.04 1.98 13.86
CA ILE A 150 -17.01 0.85 12.93
C ILE A 150 -16.18 -0.29 13.53
N SER A 151 -16.75 -1.49 13.66
CA SER A 151 -16.03 -2.63 14.23
C SER A 151 -14.64 -2.83 13.62
N VAL A 152 -13.66 -3.19 14.45
CA VAL A 152 -12.29 -3.40 13.99
C VAL A 152 -12.22 -4.55 12.98
N GLU A 153 -13.07 -5.56 13.15
CA GLU A 153 -13.22 -6.69 12.25
C GLU A 153 -13.66 -6.22 10.86
N SER A 154 -14.66 -5.34 10.76
CA SER A 154 -15.07 -4.76 9.48
C SER A 154 -13.94 -3.91 8.87
N VAL A 155 -13.27 -3.07 9.65
CA VAL A 155 -12.14 -2.26 9.15
C VAL A 155 -11.04 -3.15 8.55
N VAL A 156 -10.71 -4.26 9.20
CA VAL A 156 -9.63 -5.16 8.77
C VAL A 156 -10.07 -6.08 7.64
N HIS A 157 -11.25 -6.70 7.72
CA HIS A 157 -11.62 -7.73 6.75
C HIS A 157 -12.31 -7.17 5.51
N GLU A 158 -13.08 -6.10 5.65
CA GLU A 158 -13.89 -5.51 4.58
C GLU A 158 -13.18 -4.30 3.95
N TYR A 159 -12.68 -3.38 4.76
CA TYR A 159 -12.17 -2.07 4.31
C TYR A 159 -10.64 -1.99 4.17
N THR A 160 -9.92 -3.08 4.43
CA THR A 160 -8.50 -3.18 4.14
C THR A 160 -8.31 -3.83 2.77
N GLU A 161 -7.79 -3.08 1.82
CA GLU A 161 -7.75 -3.47 0.41
C GLU A 161 -6.76 -4.61 0.10
N TYR A 162 -5.63 -4.65 0.81
CA TYR A 162 -4.55 -5.62 0.59
C TYR A 162 -4.60 -6.71 1.64
N ASN A 163 -4.67 -7.96 1.21
CA ASN A 163 -4.69 -9.14 2.08
C ASN A 163 -3.47 -9.21 3.01
N SER A 164 -2.29 -8.81 2.52
CA SER A 164 -1.07 -8.74 3.34
C SER A 164 -1.18 -7.81 4.54
N SER A 165 -2.15 -6.89 4.54
CA SER A 165 -2.43 -5.94 5.63
C SER A 165 -3.59 -6.37 6.52
N LYS A 166 -4.26 -7.50 6.28
CA LYS A 166 -5.42 -7.94 7.07
C LYS A 166 -5.00 -8.66 8.35
N ASN A 167 -4.18 -8.01 9.16
CA ASN A 167 -3.62 -8.57 10.39
C ASN A 167 -4.10 -7.81 11.61
N MET A 168 -4.24 -8.50 12.73
CA MET A 168 -4.73 -7.93 13.99
C MET A 168 -3.98 -8.51 15.18
N TYR A 169 -3.68 -7.68 16.16
CA TYR A 169 -3.15 -8.10 17.44
C TYR A 169 -3.91 -7.42 18.58
N SER A 170 -4.48 -8.22 19.48
CA SER A 170 -5.20 -7.73 20.65
C SER A 170 -4.26 -7.66 21.85
N PHE A 171 -4.18 -6.48 22.50
CA PHE A 171 -3.38 -6.35 23.72
C PHE A 171 -4.01 -7.09 24.91
N VAL A 172 -5.33 -7.24 24.93
CA VAL A 172 -6.08 -7.87 26.02
C VAL A 172 -5.96 -9.38 25.97
N SER A 173 -6.26 -10.00 24.82
CA SER A 173 -6.14 -11.46 24.68
C SER A 173 -4.72 -11.91 24.39
N ASN A 174 -3.82 -10.99 24.01
CA ASN A 174 -2.47 -11.31 23.53
C ASN A 174 -2.50 -12.28 22.32
N GLU A 175 -3.58 -12.23 21.54
CA GLU A 175 -3.76 -13.05 20.34
C GLU A 175 -3.36 -12.27 19.08
N LEU A 176 -2.67 -12.98 18.20
CA LEU A 176 -2.26 -12.48 16.90
C LEU A 176 -2.99 -13.24 15.78
N TYR A 177 -3.76 -12.50 15.01
CA TYR A 177 -4.35 -12.92 13.74
C TYR A 177 -3.49 -12.43 12.58
N VAL A 178 -3.11 -13.34 11.70
CA VAL A 178 -2.34 -13.06 10.48
C VAL A 178 -3.11 -13.64 9.31
N ASP A 179 -3.64 -12.79 8.44
CA ASP A 179 -4.28 -13.26 7.22
C ASP A 179 -3.23 -13.77 6.24
N ARG A 180 -3.52 -14.90 5.59
CA ARG A 180 -2.70 -15.49 4.52
C ARG A 180 -1.19 -15.42 4.78
N MET A 181 -0.75 -15.81 5.97
CA MET A 181 0.65 -15.78 6.41
C MET A 181 1.67 -16.30 5.37
N THR A 182 1.34 -17.40 4.68
CA THR A 182 2.20 -17.96 3.62
C THR A 182 2.35 -17.01 2.42
N GLU A 183 1.31 -16.27 2.05
CA GLU A 183 1.39 -15.25 0.99
C GLU A 183 2.25 -14.06 1.42
N ILE A 184 2.14 -13.63 2.69
CA ILE A 184 2.99 -12.57 3.26
C ILE A 184 4.47 -12.95 3.15
N PHE A 185 4.86 -14.14 3.62
CA PHE A 185 6.25 -14.59 3.53
C PHE A 185 6.75 -14.79 2.10
N ALA A 186 5.86 -15.21 1.19
CA ALA A 186 6.17 -15.30 -0.23
C ALA A 186 6.23 -13.93 -0.94
N LYS A 187 5.94 -12.84 -0.21
CA LYS A 187 5.76 -11.47 -0.72
C LYS A 187 4.79 -11.45 -1.90
N VAL A 188 3.59 -11.99 -1.68
CA VAL A 188 2.50 -12.01 -2.65
C VAL A 188 1.23 -11.45 -2.00
N THR A 189 0.50 -10.59 -2.71
CA THR A 189 -0.77 -10.02 -2.23
C THR A 189 -1.71 -9.76 -3.40
N ASN A 190 -2.97 -9.44 -3.13
CA ASN A 190 -3.89 -9.04 -4.20
C ASN A 190 -3.59 -7.61 -4.68
N VAL A 191 -3.89 -7.31 -5.94
CA VAL A 191 -4.06 -5.93 -6.36
C VAL A 191 -5.44 -5.45 -5.96
N SER A 192 -5.52 -4.23 -5.44
CA SER A 192 -6.78 -3.58 -5.07
C SER A 192 -7.64 -3.33 -6.32
N ARG A 193 -8.97 -3.36 -6.21
CA ARG A 193 -9.87 -3.13 -7.38
C ARG A 193 -10.03 -1.64 -7.74
N PHE A 194 -9.42 -0.75 -6.97
CA PHE A 194 -9.60 0.69 -7.16
C PHE A 194 -8.75 1.24 -8.29
N PRO A 195 -9.30 2.15 -9.12
CA PRO A 195 -8.61 2.80 -10.25
C PRO A 195 -7.34 3.58 -9.85
N ARG A 196 -7.08 3.71 -8.55
CA ARG A 196 -5.94 4.44 -7.99
C ARG A 196 -5.09 3.44 -7.24
N LEU A 197 -3.91 3.15 -7.77
CA LEU A 197 -2.86 2.45 -7.03
C LEU A 197 -2.55 3.28 -5.77
N HIS A 198 -3.12 2.86 -4.63
CA HIS A 198 -3.04 3.55 -3.34
C HIS A 198 -1.57 3.68 -2.86
N VAL A 199 -1.28 4.54 -1.88
CA VAL A 199 0.07 4.62 -1.27
C VAL A 199 0.55 3.25 -0.76
N ASP A 200 -0.40 2.41 -0.33
CA ASP A 200 -0.14 1.04 0.10
C ASP A 200 0.35 0.14 -1.06
N PHE A 201 -0.09 0.36 -2.30
CA PHE A 201 0.44 -0.32 -3.49
C PHE A 201 1.93 -0.02 -3.65
N ARG A 202 2.30 1.27 -3.68
CA ARG A 202 3.69 1.72 -3.85
C ARG A 202 4.56 1.14 -2.75
N HIS A 203 4.07 1.12 -1.51
CA HIS A 203 4.80 0.58 -0.38
C HIS A 203 5.04 -0.93 -0.53
N ALA A 204 3.99 -1.71 -0.78
CA ALA A 204 4.11 -3.16 -1.00
C ALA A 204 5.02 -3.48 -2.20
N TYR A 205 4.86 -2.78 -3.32
CA TYR A 205 5.67 -2.97 -4.53
C TYR A 205 7.15 -2.72 -4.24
N LYS A 206 7.50 -1.60 -3.57
CA LYS A 206 8.89 -1.28 -3.20
C LYS A 206 9.52 -2.29 -2.25
N GLN A 207 8.71 -3.00 -1.48
CA GLN A 207 9.17 -4.09 -0.62
C GLN A 207 9.31 -5.43 -1.35
N GLY A 208 9.03 -5.48 -2.65
CA GLY A 208 9.17 -6.67 -3.47
C GLY A 208 7.92 -7.56 -3.50
N PHE A 209 6.76 -7.04 -3.08
CA PHE A 209 5.52 -7.79 -3.27
C PHE A 209 5.18 -7.93 -4.75
N ARG A 210 4.73 -9.13 -5.12
CA ARG A 210 4.10 -9.43 -6.39
C ARG A 210 2.58 -9.50 -6.21
N PHE A 211 1.85 -9.18 -7.27
CA PHE A 211 0.41 -8.97 -7.18
C PHE A 211 -0.35 -10.02 -7.98
N TYR A 212 -1.50 -10.48 -7.47
CA TYR A 212 -2.47 -11.24 -8.24
C TYR A 212 -3.80 -10.50 -8.31
N ARG A 213 -4.60 -10.80 -9.34
CA ARG A 213 -5.91 -10.18 -9.50
C ARG A 213 -6.91 -10.80 -8.52
N SER A 214 -7.62 -9.96 -7.76
CA SER A 214 -8.51 -10.39 -6.66
C SER A 214 -9.72 -11.24 -7.09
N ASP A 215 -10.09 -11.20 -8.37
CA ASP A 215 -11.29 -11.82 -8.95
C ASP A 215 -11.00 -13.04 -9.85
N SER A 216 -9.74 -13.47 -9.94
CA SER A 216 -9.32 -14.56 -10.84
C SER A 216 -8.59 -15.67 -10.09
N VAL A 217 -8.41 -16.83 -10.74
CA VAL A 217 -7.40 -17.84 -10.34
C VAL A 217 -6.12 -17.06 -10.00
N LYS A 218 -5.51 -17.28 -8.82
CA LYS A 218 -4.38 -16.52 -8.24
C LYS A 218 -3.14 -16.46 -9.15
N ARG A 219 -3.28 -15.84 -10.31
CA ARG A 219 -2.28 -15.66 -11.34
C ARG A 219 -1.60 -14.36 -11.01
N LEU A 220 -0.28 -14.45 -10.88
CA LEU A 220 0.55 -13.26 -10.73
C LEU A 220 0.42 -12.39 -11.97
N MET A 221 0.26 -11.11 -11.72
CA MET A 221 0.15 -10.06 -12.72
C MET A 221 1.55 -9.51 -13.03
N SER A 222 1.84 -9.32 -14.30
CA SER A 222 2.98 -8.52 -14.74
C SER A 222 2.72 -7.03 -14.48
N ASN A 223 3.75 -6.20 -14.58
CA ASN A 223 3.57 -4.75 -14.48
C ASN A 223 2.65 -4.20 -15.58
N ASP A 224 2.68 -4.78 -16.78
CA ASP A 224 1.80 -4.41 -17.89
C ASP A 224 0.35 -4.79 -17.57
N ASP A 225 0.11 -5.98 -17.00
CA ASP A 225 -1.23 -6.39 -16.53
C ASP A 225 -1.78 -5.43 -15.46
N ILE A 226 -0.95 -5.03 -14.50
CA ILE A 226 -1.32 -4.08 -13.45
C ILE A 226 -1.65 -2.73 -14.08
N LEU A 227 -0.77 -2.18 -14.92
CA LEU A 227 -0.96 -0.90 -15.59
C LEU A 227 -2.30 -0.86 -16.36
N HIS A 228 -2.55 -1.88 -17.17
CA HIS A 228 -3.77 -1.98 -17.99
C HIS A 228 -5.04 -2.28 -17.18
N SER A 229 -4.93 -2.61 -15.89
CA SER A 229 -6.06 -2.80 -14.99
C SER A 229 -6.54 -1.53 -14.31
N PHE A 230 -5.81 -0.42 -14.41
CA PHE A 230 -6.17 0.85 -13.74
C PHE A 230 -6.15 2.05 -14.67
N PHE A 231 -5.41 1.96 -15.78
CA PHE A 231 -5.23 3.06 -16.71
C PHE A 231 -5.69 2.70 -18.11
N ASN A 232 -6.32 3.67 -18.78
CA ASN A 232 -6.34 3.73 -20.23
C ASN A 232 -4.93 4.08 -20.70
N VAL A 233 -4.33 3.23 -21.51
CA VAL A 233 -2.96 3.40 -21.98
C VAL A 233 -2.96 3.66 -23.48
N LEU A 234 -2.36 4.78 -23.88
CA LEU A 234 -2.03 5.08 -25.26
C LEU A 234 -0.52 4.86 -25.43
N LYS A 235 -0.15 3.80 -26.14
CA LYS A 235 1.24 3.55 -26.52
C LYS A 235 1.57 4.42 -27.72
N VAL A 236 2.58 5.28 -27.60
CA VAL A 236 2.88 6.29 -28.62
C VAL A 236 4.32 6.19 -29.10
N ASN A 237 4.53 6.49 -30.38
CA ASN A 237 5.86 6.71 -30.93
C ASN A 237 6.12 8.22 -30.96
N GLU A 238 7.01 8.69 -30.08
CA GLU A 238 7.40 10.10 -30.06
C GLU A 238 8.24 10.41 -31.29
N ARG A 239 7.81 11.42 -32.06
CA ARG A 239 8.59 11.90 -33.20
C ARG A 239 9.74 12.82 -32.75
N GLU A 240 9.56 13.54 -31.64
CA GLU A 240 10.56 14.39 -31.00
C GLU A 240 10.35 14.39 -29.47
N PRO A 241 11.40 14.31 -28.63
CA PRO A 241 11.28 14.47 -27.19
C PRO A 241 11.04 15.94 -26.87
N VAL A 242 9.81 16.29 -26.50
CA VAL A 242 9.46 17.69 -26.21
C VAL A 242 9.28 17.91 -24.71
N LYS A 243 9.95 18.94 -24.20
CA LYS A 243 9.65 19.56 -22.91
C LYS A 243 8.42 20.45 -23.04
N PHE A 244 7.34 20.07 -22.36
CA PHE A 244 6.16 20.91 -22.16
C PHE A 244 6.23 21.54 -20.77
N TYR A 245 5.88 22.82 -20.65
CA TYR A 245 5.72 23.49 -19.35
C TYR A 245 4.22 23.56 -19.03
N GLY A 246 3.70 22.62 -18.25
CA GLY A 246 2.30 22.58 -17.82
C GLY A 246 1.40 21.63 -18.63
N GLU A 247 0.09 21.90 -18.64
CA GLU A 247 -0.91 21.13 -19.38
C GLU A 247 -1.09 21.71 -20.80
N GLU A 248 -1.02 20.87 -21.83
CA GLU A 248 -1.29 21.25 -23.23
C GLU A 248 -2.45 20.44 -23.82
N LYS A 249 -3.22 21.05 -24.73
CA LYS A 249 -4.37 20.42 -25.40
C LYS A 249 -3.95 19.71 -26.68
N PHE A 250 -4.48 18.52 -26.88
CA PHE A 250 -4.23 17.70 -28.07
C PHE A 250 -5.52 17.18 -28.70
N LEU A 251 -5.55 17.22 -30.02
CA LEU A 251 -6.56 16.62 -30.88
C LEU A 251 -6.06 15.25 -31.34
N ILE A 252 -6.86 14.19 -31.17
CA ILE A 252 -6.58 12.87 -31.74
C ILE A 252 -7.32 12.75 -33.07
N HIS A 253 -6.59 12.54 -34.16
CA HIS A 253 -7.18 12.28 -35.47
C HIS A 253 -6.37 11.25 -36.25
N LYS A 254 -7.03 10.18 -36.74
CA LYS A 254 -6.39 9.10 -37.51
C LYS A 254 -5.11 8.56 -36.86
N ASN A 255 -5.18 8.22 -35.57
CA ASN A 255 -4.06 7.72 -34.76
C ASN A 255 -2.87 8.68 -34.64
N VAL A 256 -3.04 9.96 -34.94
CA VAL A 256 -2.02 10.99 -34.71
C VAL A 256 -2.54 11.99 -33.70
N MET A 257 -1.70 12.35 -32.73
CA MET A 257 -1.98 13.45 -31.83
C MET A 257 -1.42 14.74 -32.40
N TYR A 258 -2.26 15.77 -32.48
CA TYR A 258 -1.91 17.10 -32.94
C TYR A 258 -2.00 18.08 -31.79
N ARG A 259 -1.02 18.97 -31.67
CA ARG A 259 -1.10 20.09 -30.73
C ARG A 259 -2.22 21.02 -31.16
N TRP A 260 -3.14 21.32 -30.26
CA TRP A 260 -4.29 22.17 -30.57
C TRP A 260 -3.89 23.57 -31.02
N THR A 261 -2.85 24.14 -30.39
CA THR A 261 -2.40 25.53 -30.61
C THR A 261 -1.74 25.74 -31.96
N THR A 262 -0.99 24.75 -32.45
CA THR A 262 -0.16 24.87 -33.66
C THR A 262 -0.65 24.02 -34.83
N GLY A 263 -1.54 23.05 -34.57
CA GLY A 263 -1.95 22.05 -35.55
C GLY A 263 -0.83 21.08 -35.96
N LYS A 264 0.37 21.17 -35.37
CA LYS A 264 1.49 20.30 -35.70
C LYS A 264 1.32 18.91 -35.09
N PRO A 265 1.70 17.84 -35.81
CA PRO A 265 1.71 16.50 -35.25
C PRO A 265 2.71 16.42 -34.09
N PHE A 266 2.32 15.74 -33.02
CA PHE A 266 3.12 15.51 -31.83
C PHE A 266 3.68 14.08 -31.81
N CYS A 267 2.80 13.07 -31.81
CA CYS A 267 3.20 11.67 -31.84
C CYS A 267 2.14 10.81 -32.51
N GLU A 268 2.54 9.59 -32.87
CA GLU A 268 1.66 8.57 -33.42
C GLU A 268 1.20 7.63 -32.30
N ILE A 269 -0.09 7.31 -32.28
CA ILE A 269 -0.67 6.31 -31.39
C ILE A 269 -0.49 4.94 -32.06
N MET A 270 0.37 4.13 -31.47
CA MET A 270 0.72 2.80 -31.96
C MET A 270 -0.27 1.74 -31.51
N ALA A 271 -0.73 1.85 -30.26
CA ALA A 271 -1.69 0.93 -29.68
C ALA A 271 -2.46 1.60 -28.54
N THR A 272 -3.65 1.09 -28.27
CA THR A 272 -4.49 1.56 -27.19
C THR A 272 -5.00 0.40 -26.36
N SER A 273 -5.15 0.63 -25.05
CA SER A 273 -5.75 -0.33 -24.12
C SER A 273 -6.61 0.43 -23.13
N PHE A 274 -7.89 0.12 -23.06
CA PHE A 274 -8.86 0.82 -22.23
C PHE A 274 -9.31 -0.05 -21.08
N TYR A 275 -9.02 0.40 -19.86
CA TYR A 275 -9.61 -0.16 -18.66
C TYR A 275 -11.11 0.19 -18.59
N ASP A 276 -11.46 1.47 -18.79
CA ASP A 276 -12.86 1.90 -18.88
C ASP A 276 -13.30 1.94 -20.35
N LYS A 277 -14.09 0.93 -20.73
CA LYS A 277 -14.62 0.75 -22.09
C LYS A 277 -15.63 1.83 -22.52
N ARG A 278 -16.07 2.71 -21.61
CA ARG A 278 -16.99 3.82 -21.93
C ARG A 278 -16.26 5.02 -22.54
N ASN A 279 -14.92 5.07 -22.42
CA ASN A 279 -14.13 6.19 -22.93
C ASN A 279 -13.86 6.05 -24.43
N ASP A 280 -13.96 7.16 -25.16
CA ASP A 280 -13.68 7.22 -26.60
C ASP A 280 -12.16 7.37 -26.85
N PRO A 281 -11.53 6.47 -27.61
CA PRO A 281 -10.12 6.58 -27.99
C PRO A 281 -9.77 7.82 -28.82
N ASN A 282 -10.76 8.42 -29.48
CA ASN A 282 -10.58 9.60 -30.32
C ASN A 282 -10.96 10.90 -29.63
N ALA A 283 -11.39 10.85 -28.37
CA ALA A 283 -11.68 12.06 -27.61
C ALA A 283 -10.40 12.89 -27.44
N ASN A 284 -10.55 14.21 -27.56
CA ASN A 284 -9.46 15.15 -27.31
C ASN A 284 -8.96 15.00 -25.87
N ILE A 285 -7.67 15.29 -25.65
CA ILE A 285 -7.05 15.12 -24.34
C ILE A 285 -6.21 16.33 -23.94
N TYR A 286 -6.13 16.56 -22.64
CA TYR A 286 -5.03 17.32 -22.04
C TYR A 286 -3.89 16.37 -21.72
N ILE A 287 -2.66 16.75 -22.02
CA ILE A 287 -1.45 16.01 -21.66
C ILE A 287 -0.59 16.89 -20.74
N GLN A 288 0.02 16.28 -19.74
CA GLN A 288 1.03 16.90 -18.88
C GLN A 288 2.18 15.93 -18.61
N THR A 289 3.40 16.47 -18.48
CA THR A 289 4.54 15.72 -17.97
C THR A 289 4.27 15.22 -16.55
N CYS A 290 4.85 14.08 -16.17
CA CYS A 290 4.74 13.60 -14.81
C CYS A 290 5.36 14.60 -13.82
N ALA A 291 4.51 15.22 -12.99
CA ALA A 291 4.92 16.26 -12.04
C ALA A 291 5.78 15.71 -10.88
N PHE A 292 5.54 14.45 -10.49
CA PHE A 292 6.23 13.79 -9.38
C PHE A 292 6.72 12.39 -9.82
N PRO A 293 7.75 12.31 -10.68
CA PRO A 293 8.21 11.02 -11.23
C PRO A 293 8.61 10.02 -10.15
N GLU A 294 9.21 10.47 -9.06
CA GLU A 294 9.63 9.63 -7.95
C GLU A 294 8.44 8.97 -7.23
N GLU A 295 7.28 9.62 -7.24
CA GLU A 295 6.06 9.19 -6.53
C GLU A 295 5.02 8.52 -7.43
N CYS A 296 5.20 8.62 -8.74
CA CYS A 296 4.26 8.08 -9.70
C CYS A 296 4.33 6.54 -9.78
N ASN A 297 3.18 5.89 -9.65
CA ASN A 297 3.06 4.44 -9.80
C ASN A 297 3.40 3.95 -11.21
N VAL A 298 3.18 4.78 -12.24
CA VAL A 298 3.57 4.45 -13.62
C VAL A 298 5.09 4.36 -13.75
N THR A 299 5.85 5.26 -13.10
CA THR A 299 7.32 5.14 -13.03
C THR A 299 7.74 3.84 -12.36
N LEU A 300 7.06 3.40 -11.30
CA LEU A 300 7.39 2.13 -10.62
C LEU A 300 7.13 0.91 -11.51
N LEU A 301 6.03 0.94 -12.27
CA LEU A 301 5.64 -0.16 -13.15
C LEU A 301 6.46 -0.18 -14.44
N CYS A 302 6.85 0.98 -14.95
CA CYS A 302 7.54 1.19 -16.22
C CYS A 302 8.76 2.13 -16.05
N PRO A 303 9.80 1.75 -15.29
CA PRO A 303 10.89 2.67 -14.92
C PRO A 303 11.72 3.14 -16.11
N ASN A 304 11.78 2.34 -17.18
CA ASN A 304 12.60 2.63 -18.36
C ASN A 304 11.81 3.33 -19.48
N LYS A 305 10.61 3.83 -19.20
CA LYS A 305 9.75 4.46 -20.21
C LYS A 305 9.39 5.88 -19.81
N ILE A 306 9.41 6.78 -20.79
CA ILE A 306 8.77 8.09 -20.63
C ILE A 306 7.27 7.89 -20.61
N HIS A 307 6.62 8.60 -19.70
CA HIS A 307 5.16 8.63 -19.62
C HIS A 307 4.66 10.04 -19.37
N TYR A 308 3.43 10.27 -19.84
CA TYR A 308 2.67 11.47 -19.59
C TYR A 308 1.33 11.11 -18.98
N HIS A 309 0.79 12.01 -18.17
CA HIS A 309 -0.55 11.88 -17.67
C HIS A 309 -1.50 12.69 -18.53
N ALA A 310 -2.64 12.09 -18.84
CA ALA A 310 -3.66 12.72 -19.64
C ALA A 310 -5.05 12.55 -19.05
N ARG A 311 -5.94 13.45 -19.48
CA ARG A 311 -7.36 13.44 -19.16
C ARG A 311 -8.17 13.78 -20.40
N TYR A 312 -9.32 13.14 -20.59
CA TYR A 312 -10.23 13.47 -21.69
C TYR A 312 -10.84 14.85 -21.52
N ILE A 313 -11.05 15.54 -22.64
CA ILE A 313 -11.80 16.79 -22.71
C ILE A 313 -13.29 16.43 -22.84
N LYS A 314 -14.09 16.68 -21.79
CA LYS A 314 -15.55 16.49 -21.83
C LYS A 314 -16.22 17.76 -22.35
N GLY A 315 -16.95 17.66 -23.46
CA GLY A 315 -17.85 18.72 -23.97
C GLY A 315 -17.18 20.07 -24.28
N ASN A 316 -17.99 21.07 -24.64
CA ASN A 316 -17.57 22.46 -24.91
C ASN A 316 -17.20 23.25 -23.64
N ASP A 317 -16.58 22.62 -22.63
CA ASP A 317 -16.19 23.31 -21.40
C ASP A 317 -14.85 24.05 -21.61
N TRP A 318 -15.00 25.33 -21.94
CA TRP A 318 -13.94 26.33 -22.11
C TRP A 318 -13.48 26.94 -20.77
N GLY A 319 -14.01 26.48 -19.63
CA GLY A 319 -13.68 27.00 -18.31
C GLY A 319 -12.50 26.27 -17.66
N LEU A 320 -11.46 27.02 -17.30
CA LEU A 320 -10.43 26.61 -16.34
C LEU A 320 -11.07 26.33 -14.98
N VAL A 321 -11.60 25.13 -14.77
CA VAL A 321 -11.88 24.66 -13.42
C VAL A 321 -10.54 24.22 -12.83
N ARG A 322 -9.90 25.13 -12.10
CA ARG A 322 -9.04 24.75 -10.98
C ARG A 322 -9.96 24.04 -9.98
N GLN A 323 -10.08 22.73 -10.10
CA GLN A 323 -10.54 21.93 -8.96
C GLN A 323 -9.42 22.03 -7.93
N GLU A 324 -9.72 22.71 -6.83
CA GLU A 324 -8.89 22.70 -5.63
C GLU A 324 -8.69 21.24 -5.21
N ASP A 325 -7.40 20.89 -5.13
CA ASP A 325 -6.72 19.72 -4.59
C ASP A 325 -7.42 18.34 -4.45
N ASP A 326 -6.61 17.35 -4.81
CA ASP A 326 -6.65 15.94 -4.39
C ASP A 326 -7.57 14.97 -5.14
N GLY A 327 -7.18 14.63 -6.38
CA GLY A 327 -7.54 13.33 -6.96
C GLY A 327 -8.10 13.35 -8.37
N ILE A 328 -7.47 14.08 -9.27
CA ILE A 328 -7.00 13.57 -10.56
C ILE A 328 -7.92 12.55 -11.28
N ASP A 329 -8.63 13.05 -12.30
CA ASP A 329 -9.21 12.30 -13.41
C ASP A 329 -8.11 12.03 -14.47
N ARG A 330 -6.93 11.50 -14.08
CA ARG A 330 -5.79 11.12 -14.97
C ARG A 330 -5.77 9.62 -15.22
N ASN A 331 -6.89 9.07 -15.66
CA ASN A 331 -6.97 7.64 -16.02
C ASN A 331 -6.33 7.35 -17.37
N VAL A 332 -5.81 8.36 -18.10
CA VAL A 332 -5.12 8.15 -19.37
C VAL A 332 -3.62 8.31 -19.17
N ILE A 333 -2.86 7.30 -19.55
CA ILE A 333 -1.40 7.28 -19.55
C ILE A 333 -0.93 7.20 -20.99
N LEU A 334 -0.14 8.17 -21.41
CA LEU A 334 0.61 8.06 -22.65
C LEU A 334 1.96 7.46 -22.31
N LEU A 335 2.28 6.35 -22.95
CA LEU A 335 3.52 5.63 -22.73
C LEU A 335 4.33 5.68 -24.01
N ALA A 336 5.44 6.43 -23.97
CA ALA A 336 6.33 6.55 -25.11
C ALA A 336 7.07 5.23 -25.32
N ILE A 337 7.11 4.79 -26.58
CA ILE A 337 7.91 3.66 -27.02
C ILE A 337 9.10 4.25 -27.77
N GLY A 338 10.27 4.24 -27.13
CA GLY A 338 11.55 4.56 -27.74
C GLY A 338 12.61 3.64 -27.18
N GLU A 339 13.51 3.16 -28.03
CA GLU A 339 14.81 2.67 -27.59
C GLU A 339 15.65 3.91 -27.27
N TYR A 340 16.13 4.01 -26.03
CA TYR A 340 17.17 4.99 -25.68
C TYR A 340 18.55 4.38 -25.91
#